data_AF-A0AAN8IW70-F1
#
_entry.id   AF-A0AAN8IW70-F1
#
_cell.length_a   1.000
_cell.length_b   1.000
_cell.length_c   1.000
_cell.angle_alpha   90.00
_cell.angle_beta   90.00
_cell.angle_gamma   90.00
#
_symmetry.space_group_name_H-M   'P 1'
#
loop_
_entity.id
_entity.type
_entity.pdbx_description
1 polymer ?
#
loop_
_entity_poly.entity_id
_entity_poly.type
_entity_poly.pdbx_seq_one_letter_code
_entity_poly.pdbx_strand_id
1 'polypeptide(L)'
;MLPCFLFLLLLSLISLSHTQSDDNAEFLFENAKICGDPFADPMWIPTLDSCDIQCDKDTEYCVENEELKQQCKKLPEECIQLLQERKMVSKFFEE
;
A
#
# COMPACT_ATOMS: atom_id res chain seq x y z
N MET A 1 36.67 20.38 -5.09
CA MET A 1 35.43 20.48 -4.28
C MET A 1 34.16 20.21 -5.08
N LEU A 2 34.04 20.71 -6.31
CA LEU A 2 32.91 20.46 -7.23
C LEU A 2 32.55 18.97 -7.50
N PRO A 3 33.51 18.02 -7.68
CA PRO A 3 33.15 16.63 -8.02
C PRO A 3 32.57 15.86 -6.83
N CYS A 4 32.93 16.22 -5.60
CA CYS A 4 32.41 15.57 -4.39
C CYS A 4 30.95 15.94 -4.13
N PHE A 5 30.58 17.20 -4.45
CA PHE A 5 29.20 17.67 -4.34
C PHE A 5 28.28 16.96 -5.34
N LEU A 6 28.75 16.77 -6.58
CA LEU A 6 28.01 16.03 -7.60
C LEU A 6 27.78 14.57 -7.21
N PHE A 7 28.78 13.93 -6.60
CA PHE A 7 28.71 12.54 -6.15
C PHE A 7 27.72 12.36 -4.99
N LEU A 8 27.72 13.28 -4.02
CA LEU A 8 26.74 13.27 -2.92
C LEU A 8 25.31 13.50 -3.42
N LEU A 9 25.14 14.38 -4.42
CA LEU A 9 23.83 14.64 -5.04
C LEU A 9 23.31 13.41 -5.79
N LEU A 10 24.17 12.71 -6.53
CA LEU A 10 23.84 11.45 -7.20
C LEU A 10 23.46 10.35 -6.18
N LEU A 11 24.18 10.22 -5.07
CA LEU A 11 23.84 9.25 -4.01
C LEU A 11 22.48 9.56 -3.38
N SER A 12 22.15 10.84 -3.15
CA SER A 12 20.85 11.23 -2.62
C SER A 12 19.67 10.94 -3.56
N LEU A 13 19.89 11.03 -4.88
CA LEU A 13 18.87 10.71 -5.88
C LEU A 13 18.60 9.20 -5.97
N ILE A 14 19.62 8.35 -5.78
CA ILE A 14 19.48 6.89 -5.81
C ILE A 14 18.69 6.39 -4.58
N SER A 15 18.84 7.01 -3.42
CA SER A 15 18.09 6.63 -2.21
C SER A 15 16.59 6.96 -2.30
N LEU A 16 16.18 7.91 -3.15
CA LEU A 16 14.76 8.30 -3.27
C LEU A 16 13.95 7.28 -4.10
N SER A 17 14.60 6.46 -4.92
CA SER A 17 13.92 5.53 -5.85
C SER A 17 13.36 4.26 -5.19
N HIS A 18 13.63 4.03 -3.90
CA HIS A 18 13.26 2.81 -3.20
C HIS A 18 12.03 2.97 -2.28
N THR A 19 10.98 3.66 -2.78
CA THR A 19 9.65 3.54 -2.18
C THR A 19 8.93 2.40 -2.91
N GLN A 20 9.27 1.16 -2.54
CA GLN A 20 8.44 0.02 -2.86
C GLN A 20 7.25 0.10 -1.92
N SER A 21 6.17 0.71 -2.40
CA SER A 21 4.88 0.61 -1.76
C SER A 21 4.50 -0.86 -1.76
N ASP A 22 4.63 -1.54 -0.62
CA ASP A 22 3.93 -2.81 -0.39
C ASP A 22 2.42 -2.51 -0.49
N ASP A 23 1.88 -2.57 -1.69
CA ASP A 23 0.46 -2.45 -1.96
C ASP A 23 -0.20 -3.83 -1.85
N ASN A 24 -1.37 -3.88 -1.23
CA ASN A 24 -2.17 -5.08 -1.14
C ASN A 24 -3.34 -5.07 -2.14
N ALA A 25 -3.46 -4.06 -2.99
CA ALA A 25 -4.61 -3.89 -3.89
C ALA A 25 -4.94 -5.14 -4.71
N GLU A 26 -3.93 -5.79 -5.30
CA GLU A 26 -4.11 -7.05 -6.04
C GLU A 26 -4.69 -8.15 -5.14
N PHE A 27 -4.08 -8.37 -3.98
CA PHE A 27 -4.56 -9.36 -3.00
C PHE A 27 -6.00 -9.06 -2.54
N LEU A 28 -6.33 -7.81 -2.25
CA LEU A 28 -7.67 -7.40 -1.81
C LEU A 28 -8.70 -7.62 -2.92
N PHE A 29 -8.33 -7.35 -4.17
CA PHE A 29 -9.20 -7.54 -5.33
C PHE A 29 -9.47 -9.04 -5.59
N GLU A 30 -8.44 -9.88 -5.57
CA GLU A 30 -8.57 -11.34 -5.75
C GLU A 30 -9.41 -11.98 -4.63
N ASN A 31 -9.36 -11.40 -3.43
CA ASN A 31 -10.06 -11.89 -2.25
C ASN A 31 -11.27 -11.04 -1.86
N ALA A 32 -11.87 -10.27 -2.79
CA ALA A 32 -12.99 -9.38 -2.53
C ALA A 32 -14.20 -10.06 -1.86
N LYS A 33 -14.37 -11.37 -2.02
CA LYS A 33 -15.41 -12.15 -1.32
C LYS A 33 -15.22 -12.17 0.21
N ILE A 34 -13.97 -12.16 0.67
CA ILE A 34 -13.59 -12.20 2.10
C ILE A 34 -13.26 -10.78 2.59
N CYS A 35 -12.52 -10.03 1.79
CA CYS A 35 -12.06 -8.68 2.11
C CYS A 35 -13.14 -7.59 1.92
N GLY A 36 -14.26 -7.95 1.28
CA GLY A 36 -15.30 -7.02 0.88
C GLY A 36 -15.05 -6.47 -0.53
N ASP A 37 -16.12 -6.12 -1.24
CA ASP A 37 -16.02 -5.46 -2.54
C ASP A 37 -15.53 -4.02 -2.32
N PRO A 38 -14.34 -3.67 -2.81
CA PRO A 38 -13.74 -2.36 -2.57
C PRO A 38 -14.48 -1.23 -3.31
N PHE A 39 -15.40 -1.55 -4.22
CA PHE A 39 -16.27 -0.60 -4.93
C PHE A 39 -17.73 -0.64 -4.46
N ALA A 40 -18.04 -1.34 -3.37
CA ALA A 40 -19.40 -1.41 -2.81
C ALA A 40 -19.92 -0.07 -2.32
N ASP A 41 -19.02 0.86 -1.96
CA ASP A 41 -19.33 2.19 -1.49
C ASP A 41 -19.08 3.21 -2.60
N PRO A 42 -20.12 3.75 -3.25
CA PRO A 42 -19.96 4.65 -4.40
C PRO A 42 -19.34 6.01 -4.04
N MET A 43 -19.26 6.35 -2.75
CA MET A 43 -18.67 7.62 -2.29
C MET A 43 -17.14 7.53 -2.14
N TRP A 44 -16.60 6.32 -2.02
CA TRP A 44 -15.22 6.09 -1.61
C TRP A 44 -14.54 5.08 -2.52
N ILE A 45 -13.55 5.54 -3.28
CA ILE A 45 -12.81 4.74 -4.25
C ILE A 45 -11.44 4.36 -3.67
N PRO A 46 -11.03 3.09 -3.76
CA PRO A 46 -9.68 2.68 -3.35
C PRO A 46 -8.59 3.41 -4.13
N THR A 47 -7.58 3.90 -3.42
CA THR A 47 -6.39 4.49 -4.04
C THR A 47 -5.37 3.40 -4.34
N LEU A 48 -4.87 3.33 -5.58
CA LEU A 48 -3.77 2.45 -5.97
C LEU A 48 -2.47 3.25 -5.81
N ASP A 49 -1.60 2.84 -4.88
CA ASP A 49 -0.28 3.46 -4.61
C ASP A 49 -0.24 4.97 -4.31
N SER A 50 -1.39 5.62 -4.12
CA SER A 50 -1.52 7.07 -4.01
C SER A 50 -2.16 7.51 -2.69
N CYS A 51 -1.75 6.88 -1.59
CA CYS A 51 -2.22 7.26 -0.25
C CYS A 51 -1.24 8.26 0.39
N ASP A 52 -1.70 9.50 0.56
CA ASP A 52 -0.97 10.60 1.20
C ASP A 52 -1.04 10.50 2.73
N ILE A 53 -2.05 9.80 3.26
CA ILE A 53 -2.19 9.52 4.68
C ILE A 53 -1.57 8.16 5.04
N GLN A 54 -1.18 8.00 6.30
CA GLN A 54 -0.59 6.75 6.76
C GLN A 54 -1.68 5.80 7.28
N CYS A 55 -2.02 4.79 6.48
CA CYS A 55 -2.86 3.67 6.90
C CYS A 55 -2.00 2.47 7.30
N ASP A 56 -2.50 1.64 8.22
CA ASP A 56 -1.87 0.37 8.56
C ASP A 56 -2.05 -0.65 7.43
N LYS A 57 -0.97 -0.95 6.71
CA LYS A 57 -0.97 -1.89 5.57
C LYS A 57 -1.31 -3.34 5.93
N ASP A 58 -1.39 -3.70 7.21
CA ASP A 58 -1.79 -5.04 7.64
C ASP A 58 -3.27 -5.12 8.00
N THR A 59 -3.91 -3.99 8.30
CA THR A 59 -5.27 -3.97 8.85
C THR A 59 -6.23 -3.01 8.17
N GLU A 60 -5.73 -2.13 7.30
CA GLU A 60 -6.47 -1.05 6.67
C GLU A 60 -6.15 -0.92 5.17
N TYR A 61 -7.04 -0.27 4.44
CA TYR A 61 -6.85 0.15 3.05
C TYR A 61 -7.28 1.60 2.88
N CYS A 62 -6.65 2.29 1.94
CA CYS A 62 -6.86 3.71 1.70
C CYS A 62 -7.91 3.93 0.62
N VAL A 63 -8.83 4.86 0.88
CA VAL A 63 -9.86 5.28 -0.07
C VAL A 63 -9.91 6.80 -0.16
N GLU A 64 -10.35 7.30 -1.31
CA GLU A 64 -10.51 8.71 -1.63
C GLU A 64 -11.93 8.98 -2.14
N ASN A 65 -12.44 10.18 -1.86
CA ASN A 65 -13.75 10.63 -2.38
C ASN A 65 -13.60 11.70 -3.48
N GLU A 66 -14.72 12.13 -4.06
CA GLU A 66 -14.75 13.15 -5.11
C GLU A 66 -14.19 14.52 -4.69
N GLU A 67 -14.08 14.79 -3.38
CA GLU A 67 -13.49 16.00 -2.81
C GLU A 67 -11.97 15.87 -2.58
N LEU A 68 -11.33 14.78 -3.06
CA LEU A 68 -9.92 14.45 -2.82
C LEU A 68 -9.58 14.29 -1.34
N LYS A 69 -10.55 13.88 -0.52
CA LYS A 69 -10.31 13.53 0.89
C LYS A 69 -10.01 12.05 0.98
N GLN A 70 -8.93 11.72 1.67
CA GLN A 70 -8.53 10.34 1.93
C GLN A 70 -8.93 9.89 3.33
N GLN A 71 -9.20 8.60 3.48
CA GLN A 71 -9.40 7.96 4.77
C GLN A 71 -8.93 6.49 4.75
N CYS A 72 -8.57 5.98 5.93
CA CYS A 72 -8.27 4.57 6.13
C CYS A 72 -9.56 3.82 6.48
N LYS A 73 -9.86 2.77 5.74
CA LYS A 73 -10.95 1.83 6.03
C LYS A 73 -10.35 0.53 6.56
N LYS A 74 -10.93 0.01 7.64
CA LYS A 74 -10.50 -1.25 8.26
C LYS A 74 -10.92 -2.44 7.39
N LEU A 75 -10.01 -3.40 7.24
CA LEU A 75 -10.28 -4.69 6.60
C LEU A 75 -11.11 -5.60 7.53
N PRO A 76 -11.93 -6.50 6.99
CA PRO A 76 -12.56 -7.57 7.78
C PRO A 76 -11.49 -8.45 8.45
N GLU A 77 -11.78 -8.92 9.67
CA GLU A 77 -10.83 -9.74 10.46
C GLU A 77 -10.35 -10.99 9.71
N GLU A 78 -11.25 -11.65 8.99
CA GLU A 78 -10.94 -12.82 8.16
C GLU A 78 -9.97 -12.49 7.01
N CYS A 79 -10.08 -11.29 6.44
CA CYS A 79 -9.17 -10.80 5.41
C CYS A 79 -7.79 -10.47 6.00
N ILE A 80 -7.74 -9.88 7.19
CA ILE A 80 -6.49 -9.58 7.91
C ILE A 80 -5.69 -10.87 8.14
N GLN A 81 -6.36 -11.92 8.62
CA GLN A 81 -5.72 -13.22 8.83
C GLN A 81 -5.15 -13.80 7.54
N LEU A 82 -5.94 -13.80 6.46
CA LEU A 82 -5.51 -14.29 5.16
C LEU A 82 -4.33 -13.48 4.58
N LEU A 83 -4.32 -12.17 4.78
CA LEU A 83 -3.24 -11.30 4.35
C LEU A 83 -1.93 -11.60 5.11
N GLN A 84 -2.03 -11.81 6.41
CA GLN A 84 -0.88 -12.19 7.24
C GLN A 84 -0.31 -13.54 6.82
N GLU A 85 -1.16 -14.53 6.53
CA GLU A 85 -0.74 -15.83 6.00
C GLU A 85 0.02 -15.66 4.68
N ARG A 86 -0.51 -14.89 3.73
CA ARG A 86 0.19 -14.59 2.46
C ARG A 86 1.56 -13.97 2.70
N LYS A 87 1.66 -12.98 3.59
CA LYS A 87 2.92 -12.30 3.91
C LYS A 87 3.95 -13.23 4.55
N MET A 88 3.52 -14.15 5.42
CA MET A 88 4.41 -15.16 6.01
C MET A 88 4.94 -16.11 4.93
N VAL A 89 4.08 -16.54 4.01
CA VAL A 89 4.47 -17.42 2.90
C VAL A 89 5.44 -16.72 1.96
N SER A 90 5.18 -15.48 1.54
CA SER A 90 6.08 -14.71 0.67
C SER A 90 7.48 -14.56 1.28
N LYS A 91 7.56 -14.18 2.57
CA LYS A 91 8.85 -14.05 3.28
C LYS A 91 9.64 -15.35 3.31
N PHE A 92 8.97 -16.50 3.42
CA PHE A 92 9.63 -17.81 3.44
C PHE A 92 10.27 -18.18 2.09
N PHE A 93 9.75 -17.67 0.97
CA PHE A 93 10.27 -17.96 -0.38
C PHE A 93 11.25 -16.91 -0.90
N GLU A 94 11.40 -15.78 -0.22
CA GLU A 94 12.34 -14.70 -0.54
C GLU A 94 13.68 -14.81 0.23
N GLU A 95 13.79 -15.75 1.17
CA GLU A 95 15.05 -16.19 1.82
C GLU A 95 15.79 -17.26 0.99
#